data_AF-A0A9P9I8B1-F1
#
_entry.id   AF-A0A9P9I8B1-F1
#
_cell.length_a   1.000
_cell.length_b   1.000
_cell.length_c   1.000
_cell.angle_alpha   90.00
_cell.angle_beta   90.00
_cell.angle_gamma   90.00
#
_symmetry.space_group_name_H-M   'P 1'
#
loop_
_entity.id
_entity.type
_entity.pdbx_description
1 polymer ?
#
loop_
_entity_poly.entity_id
_entity_poly.type
_entity_poly.pdbx_seq_one_letter_code
_entity_poly.pdbx_strand_id
1 'polypeptide(L)'
;LHLSEAIFQLSMMFWTHRDPAGDMSSSVLIHYTAVMGIQRDSLAYYSAYNSTPKLAALMWVGRLLFLEYALPVYTYDTLAFPWPCRTSYLSQPDRLDSIRRKYLLRGGYTPFGEMIELKAFAKSIVKREGIPGNLSWAPDGRS
;
A
#
# COMPACT_ATOMS: atom_id res chain seq x y z
N LEU A 1 -2.09 23.46 -9.02
CA LEU A 1 -0.85 22.68 -8.80
C LEU A 1 -0.45 22.61 -7.33
N HIS A 2 -0.30 23.73 -6.61
CA HIS A 2 0.18 23.72 -5.21
C HIS A 2 -0.52 22.72 -4.25
N LEU A 3 -1.85 22.65 -4.26
CA LEU A 3 -2.57 21.72 -3.38
C LEU A 3 -2.30 20.24 -3.73
N SER A 4 -2.27 19.89 -5.02
CA SER A 4 -2.01 18.51 -5.43
C SER A 4 -0.58 18.07 -5.11
N GLU A 5 0.39 18.98 -5.23
CA GLU A 5 1.78 18.72 -4.85
C GLU A 5 1.90 18.53 -3.33
N ALA A 6 1.24 19.37 -2.54
CA ALA A 6 1.20 19.23 -1.08
C ALA A 6 0.53 17.92 -0.63
N ILE A 7 -0.58 17.52 -1.26
CA ILE A 7 -1.24 16.23 -0.98
C ILE A 7 -0.33 15.07 -1.37
N PHE A 8 0.37 15.17 -2.49
CA PHE A 8 1.32 14.14 -2.90
C PHE A 8 2.49 14.04 -1.93
N GLN A 9 3.05 15.17 -1.49
CA GLN A 9 4.09 15.22 -0.47
C GLN A 9 3.63 14.57 0.85
N LEU A 10 2.45 14.95 1.34
CA LEU A 10 1.86 14.36 2.54
C LEU A 10 1.65 12.85 2.39
N SER A 11 1.13 12.43 1.24
CA SER A 11 0.96 10.99 0.93
C SER A 11 2.29 10.26 1.00
N MET A 12 3.35 10.83 0.40
CA MET A 12 4.69 10.24 0.44
C MET A 12 5.30 10.26 1.84
N MET A 13 5.01 11.26 2.69
CA MET A 13 5.43 11.24 4.10
C MET A 13 4.86 10.02 4.83
N PHE A 14 3.60 9.66 4.57
CA PHE A 14 3.02 8.45 5.15
C PHE A 14 3.67 7.17 4.59
N TRP A 15 3.90 7.09 3.28
CA TRP A 15 4.51 5.92 2.64
C TRP A 15 6.00 5.72 2.98
N THR A 16 6.73 6.81 3.23
CA THR A 16 8.16 6.79 3.55
C THR A 16 8.45 6.81 5.05
N HIS A 17 7.40 6.75 5.88
CA HIS A 17 7.53 6.52 7.32
C HIS A 17 8.40 5.29 7.59
N ARG A 18 9.28 5.40 8.59
CA ARG A 18 10.14 4.30 9.04
C ARG A 18 10.29 4.39 10.54
N ASP A 19 10.22 3.24 11.19
CA ASP A 19 10.51 3.10 12.61
C ASP A 19 11.77 2.24 12.79
N PRO A 20 12.87 2.77 13.34
CA PRO A 20 14.10 2.01 13.57
C PRO A 20 13.94 0.83 14.54
N ALA A 21 12.96 0.87 15.45
CA ALA A 21 12.65 -0.23 16.35
C ALA A 21 11.78 -1.30 15.69
N GLY A 22 11.30 -1.05 14.46
CA GLY A 22 10.42 -1.94 13.73
C GLY A 22 8.96 -1.90 14.20
N ASP A 23 8.61 -0.99 15.11
CA ASP A 23 7.24 -0.81 15.55
C ASP A 23 6.44 0.02 14.52
N MET A 24 5.49 -0.62 13.85
CA MET A 24 4.61 0.06 12.89
C MET A 24 3.34 0.64 13.53
N SER A 25 3.23 0.63 14.87
CA SER A 25 2.07 1.19 15.57
C SER A 25 1.85 2.66 15.26
N SER A 26 2.90 3.47 15.08
CA SER A 26 2.77 4.89 14.74
C SER A 26 2.47 5.16 13.26
N SER A 27 2.45 4.12 12.42
CA SER A 27 2.25 4.25 10.98
C SER A 27 0.77 4.47 10.64
N VAL A 28 0.47 5.67 10.14
CA VAL A 28 -0.87 6.05 9.66
C VAL A 28 -1.41 5.06 8.62
N LEU A 29 -0.57 4.59 7.70
CA LEU A 29 -1.00 3.64 6.66
C LEU A 29 -1.33 2.26 7.23
N ILE A 30 -0.59 1.80 8.24
CA ILE A 30 -0.87 0.51 8.87
C ILE A 30 -2.15 0.58 9.70
N HIS A 31 -2.36 1.66 10.45
CA HIS A 31 -3.65 1.93 11.07
C HIS A 31 -4.81 1.97 10.06
N TYR A 32 -4.62 2.65 8.93
CA TYR A 32 -5.62 2.69 7.88
C TYR A 32 -5.95 1.29 7.33
N THR A 33 -4.96 0.40 7.18
CA THR A 33 -5.21 -0.99 6.75
C THR A 33 -6.08 -1.77 7.74
N ALA A 34 -5.92 -1.53 9.05
CA ALA A 34 -6.77 -2.15 10.07
C ALA A 34 -8.23 -1.67 9.95
N VAL A 35 -8.43 -0.36 9.77
CA VAL A 35 -9.77 0.23 9.55
C VAL A 35 -10.41 -0.29 8.26
N MET A 36 -9.66 -0.42 7.17
CA MET A 36 -10.15 -1.01 5.91
C MET A 36 -10.61 -2.47 6.07
N GLY A 37 -10.06 -3.17 7.08
CA GLY A 37 -10.43 -4.53 7.46
C GLY A 37 -11.77 -4.64 8.18
N ILE A 38 -12.42 -3.53 8.55
CA ILE A 38 -13.70 -3.53 9.26
C ILE A 38 -14.86 -3.29 8.29
N GLN A 39 -15.93 -4.08 8.44
CA GLN A 39 -17.19 -3.92 7.71
C GLN A 39 -17.98 -2.77 8.31
N ARG A 40 -18.52 -1.88 7.46
CA ARG A 40 -19.25 -0.69 7.92
C ARG A 40 -20.52 -1.02 8.70
N ASP A 41 -21.29 -2.01 8.23
CA ASP A 41 -22.64 -2.27 8.73
C ASP A 41 -22.64 -3.15 9.99
N SER A 42 -21.78 -4.18 10.02
CA SER A 42 -21.71 -5.14 11.12
C SER A 42 -20.65 -4.78 12.17
N LEU A 43 -19.74 -3.85 11.86
CA LEU A 43 -18.51 -3.57 12.62
C LEU A 43 -17.63 -4.81 12.86
N ALA A 44 -17.87 -5.90 12.13
CA ALA A 44 -17.06 -7.11 12.16
C ALA A 44 -15.88 -7.00 11.18
N TYR A 45 -14.84 -7.78 11.41
CA TYR A 45 -13.73 -7.87 10.46
C TYR A 45 -14.16 -8.61 9.17
N TYR A 46 -13.61 -8.20 8.03
CA TYR A 46 -13.63 -9.03 6.83
C TYR A 46 -12.81 -10.30 7.06
N SER A 47 -13.26 -11.42 6.49
CA SER A 47 -12.42 -12.61 6.39
C SER A 47 -11.12 -12.28 5.64
N ALA A 48 -10.07 -13.08 5.87
CA ALA A 48 -8.80 -12.93 5.17
C ALA A 48 -8.97 -12.95 3.63
N TYR A 49 -9.91 -13.76 3.13
CA TYR A 49 -10.26 -13.80 1.72
C TYR A 49 -10.81 -12.46 1.21
N ASN A 50 -11.76 -11.86 1.94
CA ASN A 50 -12.45 -10.63 1.53
C ASN A 50 -11.64 -9.36 1.79
N SER A 51 -10.67 -9.38 2.71
CA SER A 51 -9.81 -8.23 2.99
C SER A 51 -8.61 -8.12 2.04
N THR A 52 -8.14 -9.25 1.50
CA THR A 52 -6.94 -9.31 0.63
C THR A 52 -7.05 -8.42 -0.62
N PRO A 53 -8.18 -8.35 -1.36
CA PRO A 53 -8.32 -7.45 -2.50
C PRO A 53 -8.17 -5.98 -2.13
N LYS A 54 -8.72 -5.56 -0.99
CA LYS A 54 -8.63 -4.18 -0.50
C LYS A 54 -7.19 -3.80 -0.17
N LEU A 55 -6.48 -4.68 0.54
CA LEU A 55 -5.06 -4.49 0.84
C LEU A 55 -4.22 -4.45 -0.46
N ALA A 56 -4.51 -5.33 -1.42
CA ALA A 56 -3.83 -5.35 -2.71
C ALA A 56 -4.04 -4.05 -3.51
N ALA A 57 -5.24 -3.47 -3.47
CA ALA A 57 -5.53 -2.18 -4.09
C ALA A 57 -4.72 -1.04 -3.45
N LEU A 58 -4.64 -0.99 -2.12
CA LEU A 58 -3.82 0.01 -1.41
C LEU A 58 -2.34 -0.13 -1.76
N MET A 59 -1.80 -1.36 -1.77
CA MET A 59 -0.42 -1.62 -2.20
C MET A 59 -0.17 -1.20 -3.66
N TRP A 60 -1.16 -1.37 -4.54
CA TRP A 60 -1.05 -0.93 -5.93
C TRP A 60 -0.96 0.60 -6.04
N VAL A 61 -1.82 1.33 -5.32
CA VAL A 61 -1.75 2.80 -5.22
C VAL A 61 -0.39 3.24 -4.69
N GLY A 62 0.11 2.59 -3.62
CA GLY A 62 1.44 2.86 -3.08
C GLY A 62 2.55 2.71 -4.12
N ARG A 63 2.51 1.66 -4.94
CA ARG A 63 3.49 1.46 -6.03
C ARG A 63 3.47 2.58 -7.05
N LEU A 64 2.28 3.07 -7.43
CA LEU A 64 2.15 4.20 -8.36
C LEU A 64 2.72 5.49 -7.75
N LEU A 65 2.42 5.75 -6.49
CA LEU A 65 2.96 6.91 -5.77
C LEU A 65 4.49 6.84 -5.66
N PHE A 66 5.04 5.68 -5.33
CA PHE A 66 6.49 5.47 -5.28
C PHE A 66 7.17 5.58 -6.65
N LEU A 67 6.48 5.21 -7.74
CA LEU A 67 7.01 5.38 -9.09
C LEU A 67 7.18 6.86 -9.41
N GLU A 68 6.15 7.67 -9.17
CA GLU A 68 6.23 9.13 -9.36
C GLU A 68 7.25 9.76 -8.41
N TYR A 69 7.32 9.31 -7.14
CA TYR A 69 8.31 9.82 -6.18
C TYR A 69 9.76 9.47 -6.58
N ALA A 70 9.98 8.28 -7.14
CA ALA A 70 11.31 7.86 -7.57
C ALA A 70 11.76 8.61 -8.83
N LEU A 71 10.86 8.80 -9.78
CA LEU A 71 11.12 9.38 -11.10
C LEU A 71 10.02 10.38 -11.49
N PRO A 72 9.98 11.57 -10.86
CA PRO A 72 9.00 12.60 -11.16
C PRO A 72 8.95 12.95 -12.66
N VAL A 73 7.75 13.05 -13.25
CA VAL A 73 7.64 13.46 -14.66
C VAL A 73 8.05 14.91 -14.84
N TYR A 74 7.73 15.76 -13.85
CA TYR A 74 8.09 17.17 -13.79
C TYR A 74 8.75 17.47 -12.45
N THR A 75 9.43 18.61 -12.36
CA THR A 75 9.97 19.08 -11.10
C THR A 75 8.84 19.58 -10.19
N TYR A 76 8.92 19.24 -8.91
CA TYR A 76 8.02 19.73 -7.88
C TYR A 76 8.69 20.88 -7.12
N ASP A 77 8.76 22.07 -7.73
CA ASP A 77 9.47 23.23 -7.18
C ASP A 77 8.74 23.94 -6.03
N THR A 78 7.47 23.63 -5.83
CA THR A 78 6.63 24.30 -4.82
C THR A 78 6.76 23.69 -3.42
N LEU A 79 7.46 22.55 -3.32
CA LEU A 79 7.74 21.86 -2.06
C LEU A 79 8.89 22.54 -1.31
N ALA A 80 8.90 22.43 0.03
CA ALA A 80 10.01 22.92 0.85
C ALA A 80 11.38 22.32 0.45
N PHE A 81 11.36 21.08 -0.07
CA PHE A 81 12.50 20.43 -0.71
C PHE A 81 12.08 20.03 -2.13
N PRO A 82 12.60 20.72 -3.17
CA PRO A 82 12.23 20.42 -4.54
C PRO A 82 12.53 18.96 -4.91
N TRP A 83 11.58 18.30 -5.56
CA TRP A 83 11.81 16.98 -6.14
C TRP A 83 12.14 17.13 -7.61
N PRO A 84 13.34 16.73 -8.04
CA PRO A 84 13.79 17.00 -9.40
C PRO A 84 13.15 16.06 -10.40
N CYS A 85 12.92 16.57 -11.62
CA CYS A 85 12.43 15.80 -12.76
C CYS A 85 13.33 14.58 -13.06
N ARG A 86 12.73 13.48 -13.53
CA ARG A 86 13.43 12.22 -13.85
C ARG A 86 14.63 12.38 -14.79
N THR A 87 14.64 13.39 -15.64
CA THR A 87 15.75 13.66 -16.58
C THR A 87 16.99 14.24 -15.91
N SER A 88 16.89 14.72 -14.67
CA SER A 88 18.05 15.24 -13.92
C SER A 88 18.88 14.14 -13.27
N TYR A 89 18.35 12.93 -13.11
CA TYR A 89 19.10 11.82 -12.52
C TYR A 89 20.04 11.20 -13.55
N LEU A 90 21.30 10.98 -13.16
CA LEU A 90 22.32 10.34 -14.01
C LEU A 90 21.87 8.95 -14.49
N SER A 91 21.20 8.19 -13.63
CA SER A 91 20.66 6.87 -13.92
C SER A 91 19.29 6.71 -13.27
N GLN A 92 18.24 6.72 -14.09
CA GLN A 92 16.87 6.50 -13.65
C GLN A 92 16.66 5.09 -13.08
N PRO A 93 17.24 4.00 -13.66
CA PRO A 93 17.15 2.67 -13.08
C PRO A 93 17.76 2.58 -11.68
N ASP A 94 18.95 3.16 -11.46
CA ASP A 94 19.60 3.12 -10.15
C ASP A 94 18.82 3.92 -9.11
N ARG A 95 18.26 5.07 -9.52
CA ARG A 95 17.37 5.86 -8.67
C ARG A 95 16.15 5.04 -8.25
N LEU A 96 15.47 4.41 -9.20
CA LEU A 96 14.30 3.55 -8.93
C LEU A 96 14.66 2.38 -8.01
N ASP A 97 15.79 1.70 -8.26
CA ASP A 97 16.24 0.58 -7.44
C ASP A 97 16.58 1.03 -6.00
N SER A 98 17.18 2.21 -5.84
CA SER A 98 17.48 2.78 -4.51
C SER A 98 16.20 3.00 -3.69
N ILE A 99 15.15 3.55 -4.31
CA ILE A 99 13.85 3.78 -3.65
C ILE A 99 13.18 2.45 -3.35
N ARG A 100 13.20 1.51 -4.31
CA ARG A 100 12.64 0.17 -4.14
C ARG A 100 13.28 -0.56 -2.96
N ARG A 101 14.62 -0.60 -2.88
CA ARG A 101 15.35 -1.23 -1.77
C ARG A 101 15.05 -0.59 -0.44
N LYS A 102 14.92 0.73 -0.42
CA LYS A 102 14.72 1.49 0.82
C LYS A 102 13.31 1.36 1.39
N TYR A 103 12.28 1.28 0.55
CA TYR A 103 10.90 1.41 1.02
C TYR A 103 9.97 0.26 0.64
N LEU A 104 10.21 -0.41 -0.49
CA LEU A 104 9.26 -1.39 -1.06
C LEU A 104 9.62 -2.85 -0.74
N LEU A 105 10.71 -3.10 -0.02
CA LEU A 105 11.13 -4.44 0.36
C LEU A 105 10.45 -4.91 1.65
N ARG A 106 10.30 -6.23 1.73
CA ARG A 106 9.89 -6.95 2.94
C ARG A 106 10.95 -6.75 4.04
N GLY A 107 10.51 -6.60 5.29
CA GLY A 107 11.40 -6.44 6.45
C GLY A 107 12.13 -5.09 6.54
N GLY A 108 11.79 -4.11 5.70
CA GLY A 108 12.46 -2.80 5.69
C GLY A 108 12.01 -1.83 6.79
N TYR A 109 11.22 -2.29 7.77
CA TYR A 109 10.54 -1.45 8.78
C TYR A 109 9.84 -0.23 8.15
N THR A 110 9.09 -0.51 7.09
CA THR A 110 8.31 0.48 6.33
C THR A 110 6.86 0.02 6.23
N PRO A 111 5.91 0.95 6.01
CA PRO A 111 4.51 0.59 5.79
C PRO A 111 4.32 -0.42 4.66
N PHE A 112 5.07 -0.28 3.57
CA PHE A 112 4.96 -1.22 2.44
C PHE A 112 5.47 -2.62 2.83
N GLY A 113 6.58 -2.70 3.58
CA GLY A 113 7.12 -3.94 4.09
C GLY A 113 6.12 -4.66 5.01
N GLU A 114 5.49 -3.93 5.91
CA GLU A 114 4.46 -4.46 6.82
C GLU A 114 3.22 -4.95 6.07
N MET A 115 2.76 -4.21 5.06
CA MET A 115 1.67 -4.66 4.20
C MET A 115 2.00 -5.95 3.42
N ILE A 116 3.26 -6.19 3.07
CA ILE A 116 3.70 -7.48 2.49
C ILE A 116 3.51 -8.62 3.51
N GLU A 117 3.90 -8.40 4.77
CA GLU A 117 3.69 -9.38 5.86
C GLU A 117 2.21 -9.66 6.08
N LEU A 118 1.39 -8.61 6.21
CA LEU A 118 -0.06 -8.73 6.36
C LEU A 118 -0.70 -9.54 5.24
N LYS A 119 -0.29 -9.28 3.99
CA LYS A 119 -0.76 -10.03 2.83
C LYS A 119 -0.32 -11.50 2.85
N ALA A 120 0.93 -11.76 3.26
CA ALA A 120 1.45 -13.13 3.39
C ALA A 120 0.67 -13.91 4.48
N PHE A 121 0.40 -13.25 5.60
CA PHE A 121 -0.40 -13.80 6.69
C PHE A 121 -1.84 -14.11 6.25
N ALA A 122 -2.53 -13.16 5.61
CA ALA A 122 -3.87 -13.38 5.08
C ALA A 122 -3.91 -14.57 4.10
N LYS A 123 -2.90 -14.70 3.23
CA LYS A 123 -2.78 -15.85 2.31
C LYS A 123 -2.62 -17.18 3.05
N SER A 124 -1.91 -17.21 4.17
CA SER A 124 -1.79 -18.43 5.00
C SER A 124 -3.12 -18.85 5.61
N ILE A 125 -3.94 -17.88 6.05
CA ILE A 125 -5.29 -18.13 6.57
C ILE A 125 -6.17 -18.72 5.47
N VAL A 126 -6.22 -18.08 4.30
CA VAL A 126 -7.03 -18.56 3.16
C VAL A 126 -6.64 -19.97 2.74
N LYS A 127 -5.34 -20.31 2.76
CA LYS A 127 -4.89 -21.68 2.47
C LYS A 127 -5.39 -22.71 3.48
N ARG A 128 -5.54 -22.31 4.75
CA ARG A 128 -6.01 -23.19 5.82
C ARG A 128 -7.53 -23.34 5.83
N GLU A 129 -8.25 -22.26 5.59
CA GLU A 129 -9.72 -22.21 5.68
C GLU A 129 -10.41 -22.60 4.37
N GLY A 130 -9.69 -22.58 3.24
CA GLY A 130 -10.23 -22.82 1.91
C GLY A 130 -10.86 -21.57 1.30
N ILE A 131 -11.10 -21.63 -0.01
CA ILE A 131 -11.83 -20.58 -0.72
C ILE A 131 -13.32 -20.83 -0.48
N PRO A 132 -14.10 -19.83 -0.03
CA PRO A 132 -15.54 -19.98 0.09
C PRO A 132 -16.14 -20.39 -1.25
N GLY A 133 -16.86 -21.52 -1.27
CA GLY A 133 -17.62 -21.92 -2.45
C GLY A 133 -18.84 -21.00 -2.62
N ASN A 134 -19.10 -20.56 -3.85
CA ASN A 134 -20.37 -19.92 -4.16
C ASN A 134 -21.38 -21.02 -4.53
N LEU A 135 -22.39 -21.22 -3.69
CA LEU A 135 -23.57 -21.99 -4.02
C LEU A 135 -24.70 -21.01 -4.34
N SER A 136 -25.17 -21.03 -5.59
CA SER A 136 -26.37 -20.31 -6.00
C SER A 136 -27.46 -21.32 -6.32
N TRP A 137 -28.64 -21.13 -5.74
CA TRP A 137 -29.83 -21.88 -6.13
C TRP A 137 -30.39 -21.31 -7.44
N ALA A 138 -30.91 -22.19 -8.29
CA ALA A 138 -31.68 -21.74 -9.44
C ALA A 138 -32.91 -20.94 -8.94
N PRO A 139 -33.30 -19.84 -9.62
CA PRO A 139 -34.43 -19.02 -9.18
C PRO A 139 -35.76 -19.78 -9.08
N ASP A 140 -35.88 -20.88 -9.82
CA ASP A 140 -37.05 -21.76 -9.84
C ASP A 140 -37.03 -22.84 -8.75
N GLY A 141 -35.98 -22.91 -7.93
CA GLY A 141 -35.85 -23.85 -6.82
C GLY A 141 -35.74 -25.31 -7.25
N ARG A 142 -35.46 -25.60 -8.52
CA ARG A 142 -35.28 -26.97 -9.03
C ARG A 142 -33.80 -27.23 -9.24
N SER A 143 -33.27 -28.19 -8.49
CA SER A 143 -31.91 -28.73 -8.65
C SER A 143 -31.97 -30.09 -9.31
#